data_AF-A0A3A4VMK9-F1
#
_entry.id   AF-A0A3A4VMK9-F1
#
_cell.length_a   1.000
_cell.length_b   1.000
_cell.length_c   1.000
_cell.angle_alpha   90.00
_cell.angle_beta   90.00
_cell.angle_gamma   90.00
#
_symmetry.space_group_name_H-M   'P 1'
#
loop_
_entity.id
_entity.type
_entity.pdbx_description
1 polymer ?
#
loop_
_entity_poly.entity_id
_entity_poly.type
_entity_poly.pdbx_seq_one_letter_code
_entity_poly.pdbx_strand_id
1 'polypeptide(L)'
;MIRAFIESLLGEFGRAVYFFYQENSLFINGFIILYGLCVFFAHRSFYAAYEEIKKELKIENDKVIGKEKLTTLIQNTEFQWDLLKTKYWFPCIAIPGKIALHCKTKATLQKIFSPNNLLILLTGKVQDKHDSNL
;
A
#
# COMPACT_ATOMS: atom_id res chain seq x y z
N MET A 1 -17.06 31.64 21.03
CA MET A 1 -15.89 32.53 20.84
C MET A 1 -15.05 32.16 19.63
N ILE A 2 -14.58 30.91 19.49
CA ILE A 2 -13.69 30.51 18.38
C ILE A 2 -14.33 30.70 16.98
N ARG A 3 -15.63 30.41 16.83
CA ARG A 3 -16.36 30.63 15.57
C ARG A 3 -16.35 32.08 15.09
N ALA A 4 -16.71 33.02 15.97
CA ALA A 4 -16.74 34.44 15.63
C ALA A 4 -15.34 35.00 15.34
N PHE A 5 -14.30 34.46 15.99
CA PHE A 5 -12.91 34.80 15.71
C PHE A 5 -12.46 34.27 14.34
N ILE A 6 -12.79 33.02 14.01
CA ILE A 6 -12.53 32.40 12.70
C ILE A 6 -13.27 33.19 11.60
N GLU A 7 -14.56 33.47 11.77
CA GLU A 7 -15.34 34.29 10.84
C GLU A 7 -14.80 35.72 10.72
N SER A 8 -14.24 36.31 11.78
CA SER A 8 -13.56 37.61 11.72
C SER A 8 -12.25 37.59 10.93
N LEU A 9 -11.58 36.44 10.86
CA LEU A 9 -10.26 36.27 10.24
C LEU A 9 -10.38 35.82 8.77
N LEU A 10 -11.47 35.13 8.44
CA LEU A 10 -11.82 34.70 7.09
C LEU A 10 -12.66 35.77 6.40
N GLY A 11 -12.17 36.30 5.28
CA GLY A 11 -12.97 37.14 4.36
C GLY A 11 -14.18 36.38 3.79
N GLU A 12 -14.97 37.02 2.92
CA GLU A 12 -16.21 36.42 2.37
C GLU A 12 -16.03 35.00 1.82
N PHE A 13 -14.96 34.79 1.04
CA PHE A 13 -14.64 33.48 0.50
C PHE A 13 -14.35 32.43 1.59
N GLY A 14 -13.62 32.82 2.62
CA GLY A 14 -13.25 31.94 3.72
C GLY A 14 -14.45 31.55 4.60
N ARG A 15 -15.38 32.47 4.83
CA ARG A 15 -16.66 32.15 5.49
C ARG A 15 -17.48 31.18 4.65
N ALA A 16 -17.56 31.39 3.34
CA ALA A 16 -18.29 30.48 2.46
C ALA A 16 -17.73 29.04 2.52
N VAL A 17 -16.40 28.88 2.50
CA VAL A 17 -15.75 27.56 2.67
C VAL A 17 -16.02 26.98 4.05
N TYR A 18 -15.98 27.79 5.11
CA TYR A 18 -16.25 27.33 6.48
C TYR A 18 -17.69 26.85 6.66
N PHE A 19 -18.68 27.59 6.15
CA PHE A 19 -20.08 27.17 6.18
C PHE A 19 -20.31 25.91 5.35
N PHE A 20 -19.71 25.83 4.15
CA PHE A 20 -19.76 24.63 3.33
C PHE A 20 -19.18 23.42 4.06
N TYR A 21 -18.01 23.56 4.69
CA TYR A 21 -17.39 22.49 5.48
C TYR A 21 -18.27 22.08 6.66
N GLN A 22 -18.89 23.04 7.35
CA GLN A 22 -19.72 22.73 8.50
C GLN A 22 -20.97 21.93 8.10
N GLU A 23 -21.66 22.37 7.05
CA GLU A 23 -22.86 21.72 6.53
C GLU A 23 -22.56 20.32 5.97
N ASN A 24 -21.39 20.16 5.32
CA ASN A 24 -20.97 18.90 4.70
C ASN A 24 -19.98 18.10 5.55
N SER A 25 -19.75 18.48 6.81
CA SER A 25 -18.67 17.94 7.66
C SER A 25 -18.77 16.42 7.81
N LEU A 26 -19.98 15.87 7.93
CA LEU A 26 -20.21 14.44 8.03
C LEU A 26 -19.82 13.72 6.72
N PHE A 27 -20.16 14.28 5.56
CA PHE A 27 -19.78 13.73 4.27
C PHE A 27 -18.27 13.79 4.06
N ILE A 28 -17.64 14.94 4.34
CA ILE A 28 -16.19 15.13 4.17
C ILE A 28 -15.43 14.13 5.05
N ASN A 29 -15.78 14.04 6.34
CA ASN A 29 -15.15 13.09 7.25
C ASN A 29 -15.45 11.64 6.84
N GLY A 30 -16.66 11.34 6.39
CA GLY A 30 -17.03 10.04 5.86
C GLY A 30 -16.17 9.63 4.66
N PHE A 31 -15.93 10.53 3.71
CA PHE A 31 -15.05 10.31 2.58
C PHE A 31 -13.61 10.06 3.01
N ILE A 32 -13.10 10.81 3.99
CA ILE A 32 -11.74 10.64 4.51
C ILE A 32 -11.59 9.25 5.17
N ILE A 33 -12.55 8.86 6.00
CA ILE A 33 -12.55 7.54 6.66
C ILE A 33 -12.64 6.44 5.62
N LEU A 34 -13.55 6.56 4.64
CA LEU A 34 -13.72 5.58 3.57
C LEU A 34 -12.45 5.45 2.74
N TYR A 35 -11.79 6.56 2.42
CA TYR A 35 -10.50 6.56 1.73
C TYR A 35 -9.42 5.82 2.54
N GLY A 36 -9.30 6.12 3.83
CA GLY A 36 -8.38 5.42 4.72
C GLY A 36 -8.66 3.91 4.77
N LEU A 37 -9.93 3.52 4.79
CA LEU A 37 -10.36 2.13 4.76
C LEU A 37 -9.98 1.43 3.45
N CYS A 38 -10.14 2.13 2.31
CA CYS A 38 -9.67 1.66 1.00
C CYS A 38 -8.16 1.45 0.98
N VAL A 39 -7.39 2.39 1.53
CA VAL A 39 -5.92 2.28 1.64
C VAL A 39 -5.52 1.09 2.52
N PHE A 40 -6.21 0.90 3.64
CA PHE A 40 -5.98 -0.25 4.52
C PHE A 40 -6.21 -1.58 3.79
N PHE A 41 -7.32 -1.73 3.06
CA PHE A 41 -7.57 -2.93 2.25
C PHE A 41 -6.58 -3.10 1.11
N ALA A 42 -6.12 -2.01 0.50
CA ALA A 42 -5.09 -2.02 -0.53
C ALA A 42 -3.75 -2.54 0.00
N HIS A 43 -3.35 -2.12 1.20
CA HIS A 43 -2.15 -2.63 1.87
C HIS A 43 -2.31 -4.11 2.23
N ARG A 44 -3.46 -4.51 2.77
CA ARG A 44 -3.72 -5.93 3.08
C ARG A 44 -3.60 -6.79 1.82
N SER A 45 -4.10 -6.30 0.70
CA SER A 45 -4.00 -6.97 -0.61
C SER A 45 -2.56 -7.06 -1.10
N PHE A 46 -1.75 -6.01 -0.88
CA PHE A 46 -0.31 -6.03 -1.16
C PHE A 46 0.41 -7.13 -0.38
N TYR A 47 0.22 -7.20 0.94
CA TYR A 47 0.89 -8.20 1.79
C TYR A 47 0.50 -9.62 1.40
N ALA A 48 -0.76 -9.85 1.08
CA ALA A 48 -1.22 -11.15 0.66
C ALA A 48 -0.62 -11.55 -0.71
N ALA A 49 -0.54 -10.62 -1.67
CA ALA A 49 0.17 -10.87 -2.94
C ALA A 49 1.65 -11.19 -2.71
N TYR A 50 2.31 -10.46 -1.81
CA TYR A 50 3.71 -10.68 -1.46
C TYR A 50 3.96 -12.04 -0.79
N GLU A 51 3.07 -12.49 0.10
CA GLU A 51 3.17 -13.84 0.70
C GLU A 51 3.03 -14.95 -0.33
N GLU A 52 2.14 -14.79 -1.31
CA GLU A 52 1.99 -15.77 -2.40
C GLU A 52 3.24 -15.84 -3.28
N ILE A 53 3.82 -14.68 -3.62
CA ILE A 53 5.09 -14.62 -4.35
C ILE A 53 6.21 -15.34 -3.57
N LYS A 54 6.25 -15.18 -2.24
CA LYS A 54 7.20 -15.92 -1.38
C LYS A 54 6.99 -17.43 -1.42
N LYS A 55 5.72 -17.87 -1.41
CA LYS A 55 5.38 -19.31 -1.50
C LYS A 55 5.77 -19.87 -2.86
N GLU A 56 5.50 -19.17 -3.95
CA GLU A 56 5.90 -19.57 -5.30
C GLU A 56 7.42 -19.69 -5.42
N LEU A 57 8.17 -18.76 -4.82
CA LEU A 57 9.63 -18.79 -4.78
C LEU A 57 10.22 -19.82 -3.78
N LYS A 58 9.38 -20.56 -3.04
CA LYS A 58 9.78 -21.52 -1.98
C LYS A 58 10.75 -20.92 -0.96
N ILE A 59 10.62 -19.63 -0.67
CA ILE A 59 11.47 -18.94 0.31
C ILE A 59 10.86 -19.18 1.69
N GLU A 60 11.47 -20.07 2.47
CA GLU A 60 11.17 -20.19 3.90
C GLU A 60 11.60 -18.90 4.61
N ASN A 61 10.75 -18.42 5.54
CA ASN A 61 10.89 -17.13 6.25
C ASN A 61 12.20 -16.96 7.07
N ASP A 62 13.08 -17.94 7.06
CA ASP A 62 14.29 -18.02 7.89
C ASP A 62 15.58 -18.33 7.11
N LYS A 63 15.50 -18.53 5.79
CA LYS A 63 16.71 -18.72 4.97
C LYS A 63 17.18 -17.38 4.42
N VAL A 64 18.32 -16.92 4.91
CA VAL A 64 19.07 -15.81 4.30
C VAL A 64 19.61 -16.30 2.96
N ILE A 65 18.84 -16.07 1.90
CA ILE A 65 19.24 -16.41 0.53
C ILE A 65 20.09 -15.25 0.01
N GLY A 66 21.31 -15.55 -0.46
CA GLY A 66 22.19 -14.56 -1.08
C GLY A 66 21.54 -13.91 -2.31
N LYS A 67 21.80 -12.62 -2.52
CA LYS A 67 21.20 -11.80 -3.61
C LYS A 67 21.28 -12.47 -4.99
N GLU A 68 22.38 -13.16 -5.29
CA GLU A 68 22.58 -13.87 -6.57
C GLU A 68 21.63 -15.07 -6.75
N LYS A 69 21.43 -15.86 -5.69
CA LYS A 69 20.46 -16.98 -5.68
C LYS A 69 19.02 -16.47 -5.76
N LEU A 70 18.74 -15.33 -5.12
CA LEU A 70 17.42 -14.71 -5.19
C LEU A 70 17.11 -14.17 -6.60
N THR A 71 18.11 -13.56 -7.24
CA THR A 71 17.98 -13.01 -8.60
C THR A 71 17.72 -14.11 -9.61
N THR A 72 18.45 -15.22 -9.52
CA THR A 72 18.24 -16.39 -10.40
C THR A 72 16.90 -17.05 -10.17
N LEU A 73 16.44 -17.18 -8.92
CA LEU A 73 15.08 -17.68 -8.63
C LEU A 73 13.98 -16.78 -9.20
N ILE A 74 14.11 -15.45 -9.04
CA ILE A 74 13.12 -14.50 -9.57
C ILE A 74 13.09 -14.52 -11.11
N GLN A 75 14.25 -14.66 -11.76
CA GLN A 75 14.34 -14.70 -13.23
C GLN A 75 13.85 -16.03 -13.81
N ASN A 76 14.05 -17.14 -13.11
CA ASN A 76 13.63 -18.47 -13.55
C ASN A 76 12.19 -18.83 -13.17
N THR A 77 11.51 -18.00 -12.38
CA THR A 77 10.13 -18.26 -11.95
C THR A 77 9.14 -17.51 -12.83
N GLU A 78 8.33 -18.26 -13.57
CA GLU A 78 7.17 -17.70 -14.25
C GLU A 78 6.03 -17.49 -13.25
N PHE A 79 5.88 -16.27 -12.75
CA PHE A 79 4.80 -15.90 -11.84
C PHE A 79 3.44 -15.97 -12.55
N GLN A 80 2.47 -16.66 -11.91
CA GLN A 80 1.10 -16.74 -12.42
C GLN A 80 0.28 -15.52 -11.99
N TRP A 81 0.62 -14.35 -12.55
CA TRP A 81 0.02 -13.05 -12.23
C TRP A 81 -1.52 -13.04 -12.30
N ASP A 82 -2.09 -13.83 -13.21
CA ASP A 82 -3.54 -13.94 -13.41
C ASP A 82 -4.23 -14.65 -12.24
N LEU A 83 -3.59 -15.64 -11.59
CA LEU A 83 -4.10 -16.25 -10.36
C LEU A 83 -4.01 -15.30 -9.17
N LEU A 84 -2.91 -14.55 -9.05
CA LEU A 84 -2.78 -13.51 -8.01
C LEU A 84 -3.86 -12.41 -8.15
N LYS A 85 -4.28 -12.12 -9.39
CA LYS A 85 -5.37 -11.18 -9.65
C LYS A 85 -6.72 -11.69 -9.15
N THR A 86 -6.98 -12.98 -9.22
CA THR A 86 -8.29 -13.53 -8.86
C THR A 86 -8.41 -13.88 -7.37
N LYS A 87 -7.28 -14.09 -6.69
CA LYS A 87 -7.23 -14.53 -5.29
C LYS A 87 -7.68 -13.50 -4.24
N TYR A 88 -7.76 -12.22 -4.59
CA TYR A 88 -8.16 -11.15 -3.67
C TYR A 88 -9.27 -10.30 -4.26
N TRP A 89 -10.35 -10.11 -3.49
CA TRP A 89 -11.54 -9.34 -3.89
C TRP A 89 -11.19 -7.88 -4.22
N PHE A 90 -10.32 -7.24 -3.42
CA PHE A 90 -10.12 -5.79 -3.51
C PHE A 90 -9.39 -5.40 -4.82
N PRO A 91 -9.93 -4.44 -5.61
CA PRO A 91 -9.43 -4.13 -6.94
C PRO A 91 -8.20 -3.21 -6.95
N CYS A 92 -7.73 -2.75 -5.79
CA CYS A 92 -6.58 -1.85 -5.67
C CYS A 92 -5.45 -2.45 -4.82
N ILE A 93 -4.24 -1.98 -5.06
CA ILE A 93 -3.03 -2.33 -4.31
C ILE A 93 -2.33 -1.02 -3.93
N ALA A 94 -1.85 -0.94 -2.69
CA ALA A 94 -1.05 0.17 -2.20
C ALA A 94 0.30 -0.35 -1.73
N ILE A 95 1.37 0.30 -2.18
CA ILE A 95 2.74 0.01 -1.73
C ILE A 95 2.83 0.42 -0.25
N PRO A 96 3.36 -0.42 0.66
CA PRO A 96 3.49 -0.09 2.07
C PRO A 96 4.23 1.24 2.25
N GLY A 97 3.69 2.11 3.12
CA GLY A 97 4.20 3.47 3.33
C GLY A 97 3.71 4.52 2.32
N LYS A 98 2.87 4.16 1.34
CA LYS A 98 2.23 5.10 0.42
C LYS A 98 0.71 5.05 0.54
N ILE A 99 0.08 6.22 0.51
CA ILE A 99 -1.38 6.37 0.49
C ILE A 99 -1.98 6.24 -0.91
N ALA A 100 -1.15 6.15 -1.96
CA ALA A 100 -1.61 6.09 -3.33
C ALA A 100 -2.18 4.71 -3.67
N LEU A 101 -3.43 4.68 -4.11
CA LEU A 101 -4.11 3.49 -4.60
C LEU A 101 -3.74 3.25 -6.06
N HIS A 102 -3.34 2.03 -6.39
CA HIS A 102 -3.09 1.61 -7.78
C HIS A 102 -4.04 0.48 -8.16
N CYS A 103 -4.60 0.52 -9.37
CA CYS A 103 -5.48 -0.55 -9.86
C CYS A 103 -4.72 -1.87 -10.02
N LYS A 104 -5.37 -2.97 -9.65
CA LYS A 104 -4.87 -4.35 -9.72
C LYS A 104 -4.84 -4.84 -11.17
N THR A 105 -3.90 -4.34 -11.96
CA THR A 105 -3.62 -4.82 -13.32
C THR A 105 -2.32 -5.62 -13.34
N LYS A 106 -2.18 -6.53 -14.30
CA LYS A 106 -0.95 -7.33 -14.49
C LYS A 106 0.29 -6.44 -14.61
N ALA A 107 0.20 -5.38 -15.41
CA ALA A 107 1.27 -4.40 -15.57
C ALA A 107 1.61 -3.69 -14.24
N THR A 108 0.60 -3.33 -13.44
CA THR A 108 0.81 -2.71 -12.13
C THR A 108 1.48 -3.68 -11.15
N LEU A 109 1.03 -4.94 -11.08
CA LEU A 109 1.68 -5.96 -10.25
C LEU A 109 3.13 -6.19 -10.66
N GLN A 110 3.41 -6.33 -11.96
CA GLN A 110 4.77 -6.51 -12.47
C GLN A 110 5.67 -5.30 -12.18
N LYS A 111 5.12 -4.08 -12.23
CA LYS A 111 5.85 -2.86 -11.88
C LYS A 111 6.15 -2.79 -10.38
N ILE A 112 5.16 -3.10 -9.54
CA ILE A 112 5.30 -3.10 -8.08
C ILE A 112 6.29 -4.18 -7.65
N PHE A 113 6.10 -5.41 -8.11
CA PHE A 113 6.92 -6.59 -7.84
C PHE A 113 7.95 -6.83 -8.94
N SER A 114 8.61 -5.77 -9.42
CA SER A 114 9.74 -5.92 -10.33
C SER A 114 10.89 -6.67 -9.63
N PRO A 115 11.78 -7.36 -10.37
CA PRO A 115 12.87 -8.13 -9.75
C PRO A 115 13.72 -7.33 -8.77
N ASN A 116 14.02 -6.08 -9.12
CA ASN A 116 14.77 -5.15 -8.27
C ASN A 116 13.99 -4.80 -6.99
N ASN A 117 12.69 -4.53 -7.10
CA ASN A 117 11.85 -4.23 -5.94
C ASN A 117 11.66 -5.46 -5.04
N LEU A 118 11.50 -6.65 -5.62
CA LEU A 118 11.42 -7.91 -4.88
C LEU A 118 12.71 -8.19 -4.11
N LEU A 119 13.88 -7.97 -4.72
CA LEU A 119 15.17 -8.06 -4.04
C LEU A 119 15.23 -7.13 -2.82
N ILE A 120 14.79 -5.87 -2.97
CA ILE A 120 14.75 -4.90 -1.87
C ILE A 120 13.76 -5.33 -0.79
N LEU A 121 12.55 -5.78 -1.16
CA LEU A 121 11.52 -6.20 -0.20
C LEU A 121 11.91 -7.48 0.56
N LEU A 122 12.60 -8.41 -0.11
CA LEU A 122 13.05 -9.67 0.48
C LEU A 122 14.32 -9.48 1.32
N THR A 123 15.25 -8.61 0.89
CA THR A 123 16.48 -8.32 1.65
C THR A 123 16.24 -7.32 2.78
N GLY A 124 15.37 -6.32 2.58
CA GLY A 124 15.05 -5.30 3.58
C GLY A 124 14.41 -5.89 4.85
N LYS A 125 13.58 -6.93 4.70
CA LYS A 125 13.06 -7.69 5.85
C LYS A 125 14.11 -8.55 6.57
N VAL A 126 15.24 -8.87 5.93
CA VAL A 126 16.36 -9.55 6.61
C VAL A 126 17.06 -8.58 7.57
N GLN A 127 17.05 -7.28 7.27
CA GLN A 127 17.64 -6.24 8.13
C GLN A 127 16.76 -5.95 9.36
N ASP A 128 15.44 -5.73 9.17
CA ASP A 128 14.51 -5.41 10.28
C ASP A 128 14.41 -6.51 11.36
N LYS A 129 14.64 -7.78 10.99
CA LYS A 129 14.62 -8.91 11.94
C LYS A 129 15.91 -9.06 12.73
N HIS A 130 17.01 -8.47 12.24
CA HIS A 130 18.32 -8.54 12.89
C HIS A 130 18.49 -7.45 13.96
N ASP A 131 17.81 -6.32 13.81
CA ASP A 131 17.83 -5.20 14.76
C ASP A 131 16.80 -5.34 15.90
N SER A 132 15.87 -6.29 15.82
CA SER A 132 14.90 -6.57 16.89
C SER A 132 15.34 -7.66 17.88
N ASN A 133 16.59 -8.13 17.80
CA ASN A 133 17.19 -9.13 18.70
C ASN A 133 18.49 -8.64 19.37
N LEU A 134 18.63 -7.33 19.56
CA LEU A 134 19.70 -6.71 20.36
C LEU A 134 19.09 -5.91 21.52
#